data_AF-A0A6C1RKY9-F1
#
_entry.id   AF-A0A6C1RKY9-F1
#
_cell.length_a   1.000
_cell.length_b   1.000
_cell.length_c   1.000
_cell.angle_alpha   90.00
_cell.angle_beta   90.00
_cell.angle_gamma   90.00
#
_symmetry.space_group_name_H-M   'P 1'
#
loop_
_entity.id
_entity.type
_entity.pdbx_description
1 polymer ?
#
loop_
_entity_poly.entity_id
_entity_poly.type
_entity_poly.pdbx_seq_one_letter_code
_entity_poly.pdbx_strand_id
1 'polypeptide(L)'
;MKAVPLRLALAAAVVTLIATACTTVQSREELVPDNRWSYTIRELPGRAERLRGELSFRGRRVPLYFSEIVIADRRYTAALRTTGDGFEGYREDDDFAPPEIAPTAAALSAAERRRGWYHAELEQRRPGTPHDWVWVRRENLAAYLNPDRIQAFARHYQLAEMHEAREPRVQFMFSYGFRAR
;
A
#
# COMPACT_ATOMS: atom_id res chain seq x y z
N MET A 1 55.25 -29.31 -33.67
CA MET A 1 55.00 -27.86 -33.71
C MET A 1 53.54 -27.62 -34.06
N LYS A 2 52.84 -26.87 -33.19
CA LYS A 2 51.76 -25.90 -33.48
C LYS A 2 50.47 -26.35 -34.21
N ALA A 3 49.38 -26.13 -33.47
CA ALA A 3 48.10 -25.50 -33.85
C ALA A 3 46.94 -26.36 -34.43
N VAL A 4 45.96 -26.61 -33.55
CA VAL A 4 44.49 -26.57 -33.78
C VAL A 4 44.09 -25.11 -34.22
N PRO A 5 42.84 -24.73 -34.64
CA PRO A 5 41.60 -25.50 -34.82
C PRO A 5 40.61 -25.00 -35.94
N LEU A 6 39.38 -25.56 -35.91
CA LEU A 6 38.08 -24.84 -35.93
C LEU A 6 37.53 -24.34 -37.30
N ARG A 7 36.37 -24.84 -37.80
CA ARG A 7 34.98 -24.30 -37.72
C ARG A 7 34.34 -24.57 -39.11
N LEU A 8 33.05 -24.67 -39.41
CA LEU A 8 31.75 -24.58 -38.75
C LEU A 8 30.74 -25.11 -39.81
N ALA A 9 29.67 -25.78 -39.42
CA ALA A 9 28.43 -25.84 -40.23
C ALA A 9 27.26 -25.91 -39.24
N LEU A 10 26.73 -24.76 -38.85
CA LEU A 10 25.46 -24.19 -39.31
C LEU A 10 24.27 -25.15 -39.15
N ALA A 11 23.58 -25.04 -38.02
CA ALA A 11 22.22 -25.51 -37.85
C ALA A 11 21.33 -24.29 -37.59
N ALA A 12 20.40 -24.04 -38.50
CA ALA A 12 19.42 -22.97 -38.43
C ALA A 12 18.36 -23.30 -37.38
N ALA A 13 18.09 -22.37 -36.46
CA ALA A 13 16.94 -22.44 -35.57
C ALA A 13 16.02 -21.27 -35.88
N VAL A 14 14.83 -21.64 -36.38
CA VAL A 14 13.68 -20.78 -36.62
C VAL A 14 13.19 -20.22 -35.28
N VAL A 15 13.28 -18.89 -35.11
CA VAL A 15 12.70 -18.19 -33.96
C VAL A 15 11.28 -17.80 -34.31
N THR A 16 10.32 -18.56 -33.81
CA THR A 16 8.89 -18.24 -33.89
C THR A 16 8.60 -17.03 -33.00
N LEU A 17 8.04 -15.98 -33.61
CA LEU A 17 7.46 -14.82 -32.92
C LEU A 17 6.35 -15.29 -31.97
N ILE A 18 6.52 -15.02 -30.67
CA ILE A 18 5.39 -14.90 -29.73
C ILE A 18 5.44 -13.46 -29.22
N ALA A 19 4.64 -12.60 -29.85
CA ALA A 19 4.30 -11.29 -29.30
C ALA A 19 3.34 -11.49 -28.12
N THR A 20 3.88 -12.00 -27.01
CA THR A 20 3.24 -11.84 -25.71
C THR A 20 3.35 -10.36 -25.38
N ALA A 21 2.23 -9.65 -25.35
CA ALA A 21 2.15 -8.35 -24.71
C ALA A 21 2.51 -8.55 -23.23
N CYS A 22 3.80 -8.53 -22.93
CA CYS A 22 4.30 -8.47 -21.57
C CYS A 22 3.79 -7.15 -21.00
N THR A 23 2.74 -7.23 -20.19
CA THR A 23 2.48 -6.22 -19.18
C THR A 23 3.74 -6.21 -18.32
N THR A 24 4.60 -5.22 -18.53
CA THR A 24 5.83 -5.07 -17.76
C THR A 24 5.41 -4.63 -16.37
N VAL A 25 5.11 -5.60 -15.50
CA VAL A 25 5.01 -5.34 -14.07
C VAL A 25 6.42 -4.92 -13.65
N GLN A 26 6.67 -3.61 -13.61
CA GLN A 26 7.84 -3.07 -12.93
C GLN A 26 7.62 -3.23 -11.42
N SER A 27 7.78 -4.46 -10.95
CA SER A 27 7.87 -4.77 -9.52
C SER A 27 9.23 -4.27 -9.04
N ARG A 28 9.31 -2.98 -8.71
CA ARG A 28 10.36 -2.47 -7.81
C ARG A 28 10.02 -3.00 -6.43
N GLU A 29 10.55 -4.17 -6.12
CA GLU A 29 10.49 -4.77 -4.78
C GLU A 29 11.55 -4.06 -3.93
N GLU A 30 11.19 -2.89 -3.43
CA GLU A 30 12.04 -2.20 -2.47
C GLU A 30 11.77 -2.80 -1.09
N LEU A 31 12.72 -3.61 -0.64
CA LEU A 31 12.66 -4.30 0.63
C LEU A 31 12.72 -3.26 1.75
N VAL A 32 11.62 -3.12 2.49
CA VAL A 32 11.62 -2.46 3.80
C VAL A 32 12.57 -3.28 4.70
N PRO A 33 13.45 -2.66 5.50
CA PRO A 33 14.54 -3.34 6.24
C PRO A 33 14.11 -4.46 7.20
N ASP A 34 12.81 -4.62 7.44
CA ASP A 34 12.22 -5.77 8.08
C ASP A 34 11.61 -6.67 7.00
N ASN A 35 12.26 -7.81 6.70
CA ASN A 35 11.91 -8.82 5.65
C ASN A 35 10.45 -9.33 5.66
N ARG A 36 9.60 -8.78 6.53
CA ARG A 36 8.17 -9.04 6.63
C ARG A 36 7.34 -8.03 5.84
N TRP A 37 7.85 -6.83 5.57
CA TRP A 37 7.11 -5.80 4.85
C TRP A 37 7.58 -5.72 3.40
N SER A 38 6.64 -5.60 2.47
CA SER A 38 6.91 -5.36 1.05
C SER A 38 6.00 -4.27 0.52
N TYR A 39 6.57 -3.34 -0.22
CA TYR A 39 5.85 -2.34 -0.99
C TYR A 39 6.04 -2.62 -2.48
N THR A 40 4.95 -2.63 -3.24
CA THR A 40 5.00 -2.87 -4.68
C THR A 40 4.11 -1.88 -5.41
N ILE A 41 4.59 -1.37 -6.54
CA ILE A 41 3.79 -0.56 -7.47
C ILE A 41 3.37 -1.46 -8.63
N ARG A 42 2.09 -1.47 -8.96
CA ARG A 42 1.51 -2.26 -10.05
C ARG A 42 0.87 -1.37 -11.09
N GLU A 43 1.08 -1.68 -12.37
CA GLU A 43 0.32 -1.07 -13.45
C GLU A 43 -1.09 -1.68 -13.52
N LEU A 44 -2.12 -0.84 -13.64
CA LEU A 44 -3.50 -1.28 -13.78
C LEU A 44 -3.95 -1.26 -15.25
N PRO A 45 -4.75 -2.24 -15.69
CA PRO A 45 -5.28 -2.26 -17.04
C PRO A 45 -6.27 -1.10 -17.29
N GLY A 46 -6.27 -0.59 -18.52
CA GLY A 46 -7.37 0.25 -19.04
C GLY A 46 -7.02 1.66 -19.50
N ARG A 47 -5.84 2.21 -19.16
CA ARG A 47 -5.20 3.39 -19.78
C ARG A 47 -3.70 3.35 -19.47
N ALA A 48 -2.86 3.88 -20.36
CA ALA A 48 -1.45 4.12 -20.05
C ALA A 48 -1.36 4.97 -18.77
N GLU A 49 -0.40 4.65 -17.88
CA GLU A 49 -0.08 5.41 -16.66
C GLU A 49 -0.98 5.19 -15.42
N ARG A 50 -1.77 4.11 -15.35
CA ARG A 50 -2.44 3.78 -14.09
C ARG A 50 -1.53 2.98 -13.17
N LEU A 51 -1.17 3.55 -12.03
CA LEU A 51 -0.31 2.91 -11.03
C LEU A 51 -1.07 2.64 -9.74
N ARG A 52 -0.74 1.53 -9.06
CA ARG A 52 -1.26 1.20 -7.75
C ARG A 52 -0.17 0.80 -6.78
N GLY A 53 -0.05 1.53 -5.68
CA GLY A 53 0.83 1.16 -4.58
C GLY A 53 0.15 0.21 -3.60
N GLU A 54 0.77 -0.94 -3.35
CA GLU A 54 0.28 -1.98 -2.45
C GLU A 54 1.30 -2.27 -1.35
N LEU A 55 0.85 -2.17 -0.10
CA LEU A 55 1.59 -2.62 1.07
C LEU A 55 1.18 -4.05 1.43
N SER A 56 2.16 -4.88 1.78
CA SER A 56 1.92 -6.22 2.30
C SER A 56 2.77 -6.50 3.53
N PHE A 57 2.20 -7.22 4.49
CA PHE A 57 2.88 -7.75 5.67
C PHE A 57 2.83 -9.28 5.66
N ARG A 58 3.99 -9.93 5.69
CA ARG A 58 4.17 -11.38 5.57
C ARG A 58 3.39 -11.97 4.39
N GLY A 59 3.48 -11.32 3.24
CA GLY A 59 2.79 -11.70 2.00
C GLY A 59 1.27 -11.44 2.00
N ARG A 60 0.70 -10.86 3.05
CA ARG A 60 -0.73 -10.50 3.10
C ARG A 60 -0.88 -9.02 2.79
N ARG A 61 -1.71 -8.69 1.80
CA ARG A 61 -2.05 -7.30 1.45
C ARG A 61 -2.65 -6.59 2.67
N VAL A 62 -2.16 -5.38 2.94
CA VAL A 62 -2.78 -4.44 3.86
C VAL A 62 -3.87 -3.68 3.09
N PRO A 63 -5.16 -3.85 3.45
CA PRO A 63 -6.23 -3.07 2.82
C PRO A 63 -6.07 -1.58 3.11
N LEU A 64 -6.66 -0.73 2.28
CA LEU A 64 -6.58 0.72 2.38
C LEU A 64 -7.43 1.27 3.54
N TYR A 65 -7.17 0.84 4.78
CA TYR A 65 -7.94 1.25 5.95
C TYR A 65 -7.51 2.58 6.53
N PHE A 66 -6.27 2.98 6.28
CA PHE A 66 -5.64 4.13 6.93
C PHE A 66 -5.25 5.15 5.88
N SER A 67 -5.42 6.44 6.22
CA SER A 67 -4.93 7.53 5.37
C SER A 67 -3.41 7.64 5.40
N GLU A 68 -2.77 7.16 6.47
CA GLU A 68 -1.33 7.17 6.63
C GLU A 68 -0.86 5.94 7.42
N ILE A 69 0.27 5.36 7.02
CA ILE A 69 0.98 4.30 7.73
C ILE A 69 2.46 4.65 7.77
N VAL A 70 3.07 4.60 8.95
CA VAL A 70 4.51 4.73 9.14
C VAL A 70 5.09 3.40 9.58
N ILE A 71 6.02 2.87 8.78
CA ILE A 71 6.69 1.59 8.98
C ILE A 71 8.17 1.88 9.14
N ALA A 72 8.68 1.71 10.37
CA ALA A 72 10.04 2.13 10.73
C ALA A 72 10.29 3.61 10.37
N ASP A 73 11.12 3.86 9.36
CA ASP A 73 11.54 5.16 8.87
C ASP A 73 10.81 5.61 7.60
N ARG A 74 9.83 4.83 7.11
CA ARG A 74 9.11 5.11 5.86
C ARG A 74 7.66 5.49 6.13
N ARG A 75 7.16 6.48 5.41
CA ARG A 75 5.74 6.91 5.45
C ARG A 75 5.04 6.54 4.16
N TYR A 76 3.82 6.05 4.30
CA TYR A 76 2.93 5.73 3.20
C TYR A 76 1.59 6.45 3.38
N THR A 77 1.19 7.24 2.39
CA THR A 77 -0.07 8.00 2.39
C THR A 77 -1.06 7.37 1.42
N ALA A 78 -2.32 7.23 1.82
CA ALA A 78 -3.36 6.75 0.92
C ALA A 78 -3.71 7.81 -0.13
N ALA A 79 -3.52 7.47 -1.40
CA ALA A 79 -3.99 8.19 -2.56
C ALA A 79 -5.28 7.52 -3.08
N LEU A 80 -6.39 8.26 -3.00
CA LEU A 80 -7.61 7.92 -3.73
C LEU A 80 -7.54 8.61 -5.10
N ARG A 81 -8.03 7.94 -6.14
CA ARG A 81 -7.90 8.32 -7.56
C ARG A 81 -8.52 9.68 -7.95
N THR A 82 -8.99 10.46 -6.99
CA THR A 82 -9.42 11.85 -7.19
C THR A 82 -8.28 12.77 -7.69
N THR A 83 -7.02 12.40 -7.49
CA THR A 83 -5.86 13.09 -8.07
C THR A 83 -5.65 12.62 -9.51
N GLY A 84 -5.65 13.55 -10.47
CA GLY A 84 -5.54 13.26 -11.91
C GLY A 84 -4.18 12.67 -12.37
N ASP A 85 -3.36 12.19 -11.44
CA ASP A 85 -2.02 11.63 -11.65
C ASP A 85 -2.03 10.11 -11.85
N GLY A 86 -3.21 9.48 -11.92
CA GLY A 86 -3.37 8.07 -12.29
C GLY A 86 -2.95 7.06 -11.22
N PHE A 87 -2.59 7.52 -10.02
CA PHE A 87 -2.14 6.66 -8.93
C PHE A 87 -3.25 6.34 -7.93
N GLU A 88 -3.34 5.10 -7.48
CA GLU A 88 -4.23 4.68 -6.39
C GLU A 88 -3.49 3.84 -5.33
N GLY A 89 -4.00 3.80 -4.11
CA GLY A 89 -3.43 2.97 -3.04
C GLY A 89 -2.44 3.71 -2.14
N TYR A 90 -1.45 3.02 -1.60
CA TYR A 90 -0.45 3.63 -0.71
C TYR A 90 0.69 4.23 -1.54
N ARG A 91 0.99 5.51 -1.37
CA ARG A 91 2.14 6.19 -1.96
C ARG A 91 3.20 6.39 -0.90
N GLU A 92 4.42 5.92 -1.16
CA GLU A 92 5.58 6.21 -0.34
C GLU A 92 5.94 7.70 -0.40
N ASP A 93 6.33 8.25 0.73
CA ASP A 93 6.80 9.62 0.85
C ASP A 93 8.33 9.61 1.03
N ASP A 94 9.03 9.91 -0.07
CA ASP A 94 10.49 9.88 -0.14
C ASP A 94 11.16 10.96 0.73
N ASP A 95 10.43 12.03 1.08
CA ASP A 95 10.94 13.14 1.88
C ASP A 95 10.59 13.02 3.37
N PHE A 96 9.99 11.90 3.78
CA PHE A 96 9.60 11.71 5.17
C PHE A 96 10.81 11.50 6.08
N ALA A 97 10.93 12.38 7.08
CA ALA A 97 11.83 12.21 8.22
C ALA A 97 11.00 11.87 9.47
N PRO A 98 11.25 10.74 10.15
CA PRO A 98 10.59 10.43 11.41
C PRO A 98 10.82 11.54 12.44
N PRO A 99 9.76 12.00 13.14
CA PRO A 99 9.92 13.04 14.14
C PRO A 99 10.69 12.52 15.35
N GLU A 100 11.28 13.45 16.11
CA GLU A 100 11.87 13.14 17.39
C GLU A 100 10.77 12.67 18.37
N ILE A 101 11.00 11.54 19.03
CA ILE A 101 10.04 10.99 19.97
C ILE A 101 10.02 11.83 21.23
N ALA A 102 8.86 12.42 21.53
CA ALA A 102 8.65 13.16 22.75
C ALA A 102 8.78 12.22 23.96
N PRO A 103 9.39 12.68 25.06
CA PRO A 103 9.44 11.90 26.30
C PRO A 103 8.01 11.67 26.81
N THR A 104 7.56 10.41 26.74
CA THR A 104 6.25 10.02 27.26
C THR A 104 6.39 9.43 28.67
N ALA A 105 5.50 9.81 29.58
CA ALA A 105 5.56 9.41 30.99
C ALA A 105 5.10 7.95 31.23
N ALA A 106 4.33 7.36 30.30
CA ALA A 106 3.70 6.06 30.49
C ALA A 106 4.25 5.01 29.53
N ALA A 107 4.80 3.92 30.09
CA ALA A 107 5.20 2.75 29.33
C ALA A 107 3.98 2.01 28.75
N LEU A 108 4.20 1.19 27.71
CA LEU A 108 3.18 0.32 27.14
C LEU A 108 2.64 -0.67 28.19
N SER A 109 1.33 -0.65 28.45
CA SER A 109 0.71 -1.56 29.42
C SER A 109 0.61 -3.00 28.89
N ALA A 110 0.52 -3.98 29.79
CA ALA A 110 0.33 -5.38 29.43
C ALA A 110 -0.99 -5.64 28.66
N ALA A 111 -2.05 -4.89 28.99
CA ALA A 111 -3.33 -4.98 28.29
C ALA A 111 -3.23 -4.49 26.85
N GLU A 112 -2.58 -3.34 26.63
CA GLU A 112 -2.33 -2.79 25.29
C GLU A 112 -1.43 -3.71 24.46
N ARG A 113 -0.39 -4.29 25.09
CA ARG A 113 0.48 -5.27 24.43
C ARG A 113 -0.29 -6.52 23.99
N ARG A 114 -1.17 -7.07 24.84
CA ARG A 114 -2.02 -8.24 24.49
C ARG A 114 -3.04 -7.91 23.40
N ARG A 115 -3.67 -6.73 23.50
CA ARG A 115 -4.61 -6.22 22.49
C ARG A 115 -3.89 -6.01 21.15
N GLY A 116 -2.66 -5.51 21.20
CA GLY A 116 -1.80 -5.26 20.05
C GLY A 116 -1.99 -3.87 19.43
N TRP A 117 -2.53 -2.91 20.17
CA TRP A 117 -2.55 -1.50 19.78
C TRP A 117 -2.80 -0.55 20.96
N TYR A 118 -2.36 0.69 20.81
CA TYR A 118 -2.69 1.82 21.69
C TYR A 118 -2.77 3.13 20.89
N HIS A 119 -3.51 4.11 21.40
CA HIS A 119 -3.66 5.41 20.76
C HIS A 119 -2.53 6.34 21.18
N ALA A 120 -1.95 7.00 20.19
CA ALA A 120 -0.92 8.01 20.35
C ALA A 120 -0.63 8.67 19.00
N GLU A 121 -0.21 9.92 19.04
CA GLU A 121 0.41 10.58 17.89
C GLU A 121 1.78 9.96 17.59
N LEU A 122 2.30 10.26 16.39
CA LEU A 122 3.56 9.71 15.91
C LEU A 122 4.76 10.10 16.80
N GLU A 123 4.78 11.30 17.39
CA GLU A 123 5.85 11.69 18.32
C GLU A 123 5.68 11.06 19.71
N GLN A 124 4.52 10.49 20.01
CA GLN A 124 4.15 10.01 21.34
C GLN A 124 4.35 8.49 21.49
N ARG A 125 5.37 7.95 20.81
CA ARG A 125 5.73 6.53 20.94
C ARG A 125 6.08 6.23 22.40
N ARG A 126 5.43 5.22 22.97
CA ARG A 126 5.65 4.83 24.36
C ARG A 126 6.87 3.92 24.51
N PRO A 127 7.68 4.06 25.58
CA PRO A 127 8.71 3.09 25.94
C PRO A 127 8.14 1.67 26.02
N GLY A 128 8.90 0.70 25.50
CA GLY A 128 8.50 -0.71 25.47
C GLY A 128 7.55 -1.09 24.33
N THR A 129 7.22 -0.15 23.44
CA THR A 129 6.55 -0.45 22.16
C THR A 129 7.49 -1.26 21.27
N PRO A 130 7.10 -2.45 20.81
CA PRO A 130 7.95 -3.26 19.95
C PRO A 130 8.39 -2.52 18.68
N HIS A 131 9.58 -2.83 18.18
CA HIS A 131 10.15 -2.20 16.99
C HIS A 131 9.38 -2.50 15.71
N ASP A 132 8.64 -3.60 15.68
CA ASP A 132 7.87 -4.03 14.52
C ASP A 132 6.43 -3.53 14.51
N TRP A 133 6.06 -2.72 15.50
CA TRP A 133 4.77 -2.03 15.48
C TRP A 133 4.84 -0.84 14.53
N VAL A 134 3.74 -0.64 13.81
CA VAL A 134 3.59 0.46 12.86
C VAL A 134 2.68 1.51 13.46
N TRP A 135 2.89 2.77 13.07
CA TRP A 135 1.96 3.83 13.40
C TRP A 135 0.99 4.02 12.24
N VAL A 136 -0.27 4.32 12.53
CA VAL A 136 -1.29 4.60 11.52
C VAL A 136 -2.15 5.78 11.90
N ARG A 137 -2.73 6.41 10.89
CA ARG A 137 -3.72 7.48 11.03
C ARG A 137 -4.90 7.29 10.11
N ARG A 138 -6.09 7.63 10.61
CA ARG A 138 -7.31 7.86 9.84
C ARG A 138 -8.18 8.87 10.56
N GLU A 139 -8.42 10.02 9.94
CA GLU A 139 -9.23 11.09 10.54
C GLU A 139 -8.73 11.42 11.96
N ASN A 140 -9.58 11.27 12.99
CA ASN A 140 -9.25 11.51 14.40
C ASN A 140 -8.68 10.28 15.13
N LEU A 141 -8.28 9.24 14.40
CA LEU A 141 -7.74 8.01 14.95
C LEU A 141 -6.25 7.89 14.60
N ALA A 142 -5.38 8.02 15.60
CA ALA A 142 -3.95 7.77 15.50
C ALA A 142 -3.53 6.69 16.50
N ALA A 143 -2.78 5.69 16.04
CA ALA A 143 -2.42 4.55 16.88
C ALA A 143 -1.13 3.86 16.45
N TYR A 144 -0.41 3.32 17.44
CA TYR A 144 0.58 2.29 17.21
C TYR A 144 -0.08 0.92 17.28
N LEU A 145 0.27 0.05 16.34
CA LEU A 145 -0.36 -1.25 16.21
C LEU A 145 0.64 -2.35 15.83
N ASN A 146 0.37 -3.54 16.36
CA ASN A 146 0.97 -4.77 15.88
C ASN A 146 0.42 -5.10 14.48
N PRO A 147 1.27 -5.27 13.45
CA PRO A 147 0.81 -5.54 12.08
C PRO A 147 -0.10 -6.77 11.95
N ASP A 148 0.12 -7.81 12.78
CA ASP A 148 -0.74 -9.01 12.83
C ASP A 148 -2.18 -8.69 13.31
N ARG A 149 -2.41 -7.50 13.87
CA ARG A 149 -3.69 -7.03 14.41
C ARG A 149 -4.38 -5.96 13.55
N ILE A 150 -3.85 -5.58 12.39
CA ILE A 150 -4.46 -4.57 11.50
C ILE A 150 -5.95 -4.84 11.24
N GLN A 151 -6.31 -6.07 10.84
CA GLN A 151 -7.71 -6.41 10.56
C GLN A 151 -8.58 -6.44 11.83
N ALA A 152 -8.01 -6.77 12.99
CA ALA A 152 -8.73 -6.73 14.26
C ALA A 152 -9.00 -5.29 14.68
N PHE A 153 -8.02 -4.41 14.52
CA PHE A 153 -8.15 -2.97 14.75
C PHE A 153 -9.22 -2.36 13.84
N ALA A 154 -9.15 -2.61 12.53
CA ALA A 154 -10.14 -2.12 11.57
C ALA A 154 -11.56 -2.56 11.93
N ARG A 155 -11.77 -3.84 12.30
CA ARG A 155 -13.07 -4.33 12.76
C ARG A 155 -13.54 -3.67 14.06
N HIS A 156 -12.63 -3.47 15.02
CA HIS A 156 -12.96 -2.84 16.30
C HIS A 156 -13.48 -1.42 16.13
N TYR A 157 -12.88 -0.64 15.23
CA TYR A 157 -13.29 0.74 14.91
C TYR A 157 -14.22 0.83 13.70
N GLN A 158 -14.73 -0.30 13.20
CA GLN A 158 -15.64 -0.36 12.04
C GLN A 158 -15.11 0.38 10.79
N LEU A 159 -13.79 0.32 10.58
CA LEU A 159 -13.13 0.93 9.44
C LEU A 159 -13.44 0.11 8.18
N ALA A 160 -14.17 0.72 7.25
CA ALA A 160 -14.29 0.20 5.89
C ALA A 160 -13.00 0.48 5.10
N GLU A 161 -12.66 -0.38 4.14
CA GLU A 161 -11.60 -0.07 3.18
C GLU A 161 -11.95 1.24 2.47
N MET A 162 -10.98 2.16 2.40
CA MET A 162 -11.15 3.41 1.70
C MET A 162 -11.27 3.08 0.22
N HIS A 163 -12.40 3.45 -0.36
CA HIS A 163 -12.65 3.40 -1.78
C HIS A 163 -12.91 4.82 -2.25
N GLU A 164 -12.77 5.08 -3.56
CA GLU A 164 -13.39 6.27 -4.13
C GLU A 164 -14.85 6.33 -3.67
N ALA A 165 -15.30 7.53 -3.28
CA ALA A 165 -16.73 7.79 -3.25
C ALA A 165 -17.24 7.47 -4.66
N ARG A 166 -17.90 6.33 -4.84
CA ARG A 166 -18.71 6.11 -6.03
C ARG A 166 -19.71 7.25 -5.97
N GLU A 167 -19.58 8.22 -6.89
CA GLU A 167 -20.63 9.21 -7.07
C GLU A 167 -21.96 8.43 -7.06
N PRO A 168 -22.93 8.78 -6.20
CA PRO A 168 -24.24 8.19 -6.32
C PRO A 168 -24.64 8.45 -7.76
N ARG A 169 -24.95 7.39 -8.52
CA ARG A 169 -25.57 7.54 -9.83
C ARG A 169 -26.84 8.32 -9.57
N VAL A 170 -26.81 9.64 -9.78
CA VAL A 170 -28.00 10.49 -9.69
C VAL A 170 -28.86 10.03 -10.84
N GLN A 171 -29.78 9.12 -10.54
CA GLN A 171 -30.76 8.65 -11.49
C GLN A 171 -31.78 9.78 -11.60
N PHE A 172 -31.55 10.70 -12.54
CA PHE A 172 -32.53 11.74 -12.87
C PHE A 172 -33.79 11.05 -13.40
N MET A 173 -34.78 10.88 -12.52
CA MET A 173 -36.10 10.38 -12.89
C MET A 173 -36.91 11.56 -13.41
N PHE A 174 -36.83 11.82 -14.72
CA PHE A 174 -37.70 12.77 -15.39
C PHE A 174 -39.13 12.20 -15.42
N SER A 175 -40.02 12.72 -14.57
CA SER A 175 -41.46 12.47 -14.69
C SER A 175 -42.02 13.42 -15.74
N TYR A 176 -42.38 12.89 -16.91
CA TYR A 176 -43.16 13.62 -17.90
C TYR A 176 -44.60 13.75 -17.41
N GLY A 177 -44.96 14.92 -16.89
CA GLY A 177 -46.35 15.28 -16.65
C GLY A 177 -47.08 15.53 -17.96
N PHE A 178 -47.81 14.54 -18.44
CA PHE A 178 -48.75 14.69 -19.56
C PHE A 178 -49.94 15.54 -19.08
N ARG A 179 -50.02 16.82 -19.47
CA ARG A 179 -51.25 17.62 -19.35
C ARG A 179 -51.98 17.59 -20.68
N ALA A 180 -53.04 16.79 -20.74
CA ALA A 180 -54.06 16.94 -21.76
C ALA A 180 -55.04 18.04 -21.33
N ARG A 181 -55.26 19.02 -22.21
CA ARG A 181 -56.52 19.75 -22.34
C ARG A 181 -56.75 20.02 -23.82
#